data_AF-A0A3C0W6T7-F1
#
_entry.id   AF-A0A3C0W6T7-F1
#
_cell.length_a   1.000
_cell.length_b   1.000
_cell.length_c   1.000
_cell.angle_alpha   90.00
_cell.angle_beta   90.00
_cell.angle_gamma   90.00
#
_symmetry.space_group_name_H-M   'P 1'
#
loop_
_entity.id
_entity.type
_entity.pdbx_description
1 polymer ?
#
loop_
_entity_poly.entity_id
_entity_poly.type
_entity_poly.pdbx_seq_one_letter_code
_entity_poly.pdbx_strand_id
1 'polypeptide(L)'
;MGKLRTALIFGAIAILGAVALGVIALHRGESISAVWIVVAALCVYAIAYRFYARYLAGKVLGLNARRPTPAVRHNDGLDYVPTPRNVLFGHHFAAIAGAGPLVGPVLAAQM
;
A
#
# COMPACT_ATOMS: atom_id res chain seq x y z
N MET A 1 -0.77 13.94 16.58
CA MET A 1 -1.91 14.48 15.79
C MET A 1 -3.19 14.25 16.56
N GLY A 2 -4.04 15.26 16.72
CA GLY A 2 -5.36 15.06 17.34
C GLY A 2 -6.21 14.06 16.57
N LYS A 3 -7.04 13.28 17.27
CA LYS A 3 -7.97 12.31 16.65
C LYS A 3 -8.84 12.99 15.59
N LEU A 4 -9.34 14.19 15.89
CA LEU A 4 -10.15 15.01 14.97
C LEU A 4 -9.40 15.39 13.69
N ARG A 5 -8.17 15.91 13.80
CA ARG A 5 -7.35 16.28 12.63
C ARG A 5 -7.10 15.08 11.71
N THR A 6 -6.86 13.90 12.29
CA THR A 6 -6.64 12.68 11.51
C THR A 6 -7.92 12.27 10.78
N ALA A 7 -9.07 12.32 11.46
CA ALA A 7 -10.36 12.02 10.84
C ALA A 7 -10.67 12.97 9.68
N LEU A 8 -10.44 14.27 9.85
CA LEU A 8 -10.65 15.28 8.80
C LEU A 8 -9.75 15.04 7.58
N ILE A 9 -8.47 14.72 7.78
CA ILE A 9 -7.54 14.44 6.68
C ILE A 9 -8.00 13.21 5.87
N PHE A 10 -8.32 12.11 6.54
CA PHE A 10 -8.75 10.90 5.84
C PHE A 10 -10.15 11.01 5.25
N GLY A 11 -11.03 11.83 5.84
CA GLY A 11 -12.30 12.22 5.24
C GLY A 11 -12.11 12.99 3.93
N ALA A 12 -11.22 13.98 3.92
CA ALA A 12 -10.90 14.74 2.71
C ALA A 12 -10.28 13.85 1.61
N ILE A 13 -9.37 12.94 1.96
CA ILE A 13 -8.78 11.96 1.02
C ILE A 13 -9.86 11.04 0.44
N ALA A 14 -10.81 10.58 1.27
CA ALA A 14 -11.90 9.73 0.80
C ALA A 14 -12.84 10.47 -0.16
N ILE A 15 -13.18 11.72 0.15
CA ILE A 15 -13.99 12.56 -0.74
C ILE A 15 -13.26 12.79 -2.06
N LEU A 16 -11.98 13.16 -2.02
CA LEU A 16 -11.18 13.38 -3.23
C LEU A 16 -11.11 12.11 -4.10
N GLY A 17 -10.87 10.95 -3.48
CA GLY A 17 -10.86 9.66 -4.18
C GLY A 17 -12.21 9.32 -4.80
N ALA A 18 -13.32 9.55 -4.08
CA ALA A 18 -14.66 9.32 -4.58
C ALA A 18 -15.00 10.23 -5.76
N VAL A 19 -14.62 11.51 -5.69
CA VAL A 19 -14.78 12.46 -6.81
C VAL A 19 -13.95 12.02 -8.01
N ALA A 20 -12.69 11.65 -7.81
CA ALA A 20 -11.82 11.21 -8.90
C ALA A 20 -12.37 9.96 -9.60
N LEU A 21 -12.83 8.97 -8.83
CA LEU A 21 -13.49 7.78 -9.37
C LEU A 21 -14.81 8.11 -10.07
N GLY A 22 -15.60 9.05 -9.53
CA GLY A 22 -16.83 9.53 -10.14
C GLY A 22 -16.59 10.19 -11.49
N VAL A 23 -15.57 11.05 -11.60
CA VAL A 23 -15.18 11.68 -12.87
C VAL A 23 -14.82 10.60 -13.90
N ILE A 24 -14.01 9.60 -13.50
CA ILE A 24 -13.63 8.49 -14.38
C ILE A 24 -14.86 7.69 -14.84
N ALA A 25 -15.79 7.41 -13.93
CA ALA A 25 -16.94 6.56 -14.22
C ALA A 25 -18.01 7.25 -15.09
N LEU A 26 -18.19 8.56 -14.92
CA LEU A 26 -19.28 9.33 -15.54
C LEU A 26 -18.89 9.93 -16.89
N HIS A 27 -17.62 10.24 -17.14
CA HIS A 27 -17.17 10.80 -18.41
C HIS A 27 -16.91 9.67 -19.42
N ARG A 28 -17.97 9.24 -20.12
CA ARG A 28 -17.88 8.25 -21.21
C ARG A 28 -17.92 8.93 -22.57
N GLY A 29 -16.91 8.66 -23.42
CA GLY A 29 -16.83 9.17 -24.79
C GLY A 29 -15.85 10.33 -24.99
N GLU A 30 -15.28 10.88 -23.92
CA GLU A 30 -14.21 11.89 -23.96
C GLU A 30 -12.89 11.32 -23.42
N SER A 31 -11.76 11.90 -23.83
CA SER A 31 -10.45 11.53 -23.29
C SER A 31 -10.32 11.97 -21.84
N ILE A 32 -10.26 11.01 -20.91
CA ILE A 32 -10.07 11.27 -19.48
C ILE A 32 -8.59 11.54 -19.22
N SER A 33 -8.28 12.65 -18.55
CA SER A 33 -6.91 12.93 -18.10
C SER A 33 -6.41 11.85 -17.14
N ALA A 34 -5.22 11.31 -17.41
CA ALA A 34 -4.56 10.32 -16.56
C ALA A 34 -4.39 10.78 -15.09
N VAL A 35 -4.39 12.09 -14.85
CA VAL A 35 -4.34 12.68 -13.51
C VAL A 35 -5.46 12.15 -12.62
N TRP A 36 -6.68 11.99 -13.15
CA TRP A 36 -7.80 11.47 -12.36
C TRP A 36 -7.58 10.04 -11.89
N ILE A 37 -6.99 9.19 -12.74
CA ILE A 37 -6.66 7.80 -12.42
C ILE A 37 -5.58 7.76 -11.34
N VAL A 38 -4.53 8.58 -11.49
CA VAL A 38 -3.44 8.68 -10.51
C VAL A 38 -3.96 9.17 -9.16
N VAL A 39 -4.79 10.22 -9.15
CA VAL A 39 -5.39 10.76 -7.92
C VAL A 39 -6.28 9.72 -7.24
N ALA A 40 -7.11 9.02 -8.00
CA ALA A 40 -7.95 7.93 -7.47
C ALA A 40 -7.09 6.82 -6.84
N ALA A 41 -6.06 6.35 -7.54
CA ALA A 41 -5.15 5.32 -7.04
C ALA A 41 -4.44 5.75 -5.74
N LEU A 42 -3.90 6.97 -5.70
CA LEU A 42 -3.23 7.50 -4.49
C LEU A 42 -4.18 7.58 -3.30
N CYS A 43 -5.42 8.04 -3.51
CA CYS A 43 -6.41 8.12 -2.43
C CYS A 43 -6.77 6.73 -1.90
N VAL A 44 -7.01 5.76 -2.80
CA VAL A 44 -7.30 4.37 -2.42
C VAL A 44 -6.12 3.77 -1.65
N TYR A 45 -4.89 3.93 -2.14
CA TYR A 45 -3.70 3.44 -1.45
C TYR A 45 -3.51 4.08 -0.07
N ALA A 46 -3.74 5.39 0.05
CA ALA A 46 -3.63 6.08 1.34
C ALA A 46 -4.63 5.54 2.37
N ILE A 47 -5.87 5.28 1.96
CA ILE A 47 -6.92 4.69 2.82
C ILE A 47 -6.53 3.25 3.19
N ALA A 48 -6.17 2.43 2.21
CA ALA A 48 -5.75 1.05 2.44
C ALA A 48 -4.55 0.98 3.40
N TYR A 49 -3.53 1.81 3.18
CA TYR A 49 -2.38 1.90 4.08
C TYR A 49 -2.78 2.33 5.50
N ARG A 50 -3.74 3.24 5.65
CA ARG A 50 -4.16 3.74 6.97
C ARG A 50 -4.94 2.71 7.78
N PHE A 51 -5.91 2.05 7.17
CA PHE A 51 -6.89 1.21 7.85
C PHE A 51 -6.57 -0.27 7.71
N TYR A 52 -6.34 -0.73 6.48
CA TYR A 52 -6.08 -2.15 6.22
C TYR A 52 -4.71 -2.58 6.75
N ALA A 53 -3.65 -1.79 6.54
CA ALA A 53 -2.34 -2.15 7.09
C ALA A 53 -2.33 -2.18 8.63
N ARG A 54 -3.14 -1.36 9.30
CA ARG A 54 -3.30 -1.42 10.77
C ARG A 54 -4.04 -2.66 11.22
N TYR A 55 -5.11 -3.02 10.51
CA TYR A 55 -5.81 -4.28 10.76
C TYR A 55 -4.86 -5.46 10.61
N LEU A 56 -4.09 -5.49 9.52
CA LEU A 56 -3.12 -6.54 9.25
C LEU A 56 -2.05 -6.61 10.34
N ALA A 57 -1.45 -5.47 10.71
CA ALA A 57 -0.44 -5.38 11.75
C ALA A 57 -0.94 -5.84 13.12
N GLY A 58 -2.15 -5.44 13.52
CA GLY A 58 -2.67 -5.71 14.87
C GLY A 58 -3.39 -7.04 15.00
N LYS A 59 -4.33 -7.33 14.09
CA LYS A 59 -5.23 -8.48 14.21
C LYS A 59 -4.70 -9.73 13.52
N VAL A 60 -4.04 -9.60 12.38
CA VAL A 60 -3.60 -10.76 11.59
C VAL A 60 -2.19 -11.18 11.98
N LEU A 61 -1.23 -10.25 11.93
CA LEU A 61 0.18 -10.52 12.17
C LEU A 61 0.59 -10.42 13.64
N GLY A 62 -0.20 -9.73 14.47
CA GLY A 62 0.10 -9.55 15.89
C GLY A 62 1.47 -8.92 16.14
N LEU A 63 1.83 -7.88 15.38
CA LEU A 63 3.15 -7.27 15.42
C LEU A 63 3.43 -6.71 16.83
N ASN A 64 4.53 -7.17 17.43
CA ASN A 64 4.98 -6.74 18.74
C ASN A 64 6.42 -6.19 18.64
N ALA A 65 6.56 -4.88 18.83
CA ALA A 65 7.85 -4.19 18.78
C ALA A 65 8.84 -4.64 19.87
N ARG A 66 8.36 -5.28 20.95
CA ARG A 66 9.22 -5.85 22.01
C ARG A 66 9.70 -7.27 21.70
N ARG A 67 9.17 -7.90 20.65
CA ARG A 67 9.56 -9.26 20.26
C ARG A 67 10.74 -9.19 19.30
N PRO A 68 11.93 -9.72 19.64
CA PRO A 68 13.04 -9.77 18.71
C PRO A 68 12.69 -10.66 17.52
N THR A 69 13.07 -10.22 16.31
CA THR A 69 12.85 -10.98 15.08
C THR A 69 13.75 -12.22 15.06
N PRO A 70 13.41 -13.26 14.27
CA PRO A 70 14.27 -14.44 14.11
C PRO A 70 15.70 -14.09 13.69
N ALA A 71 15.88 -13.08 12.85
CA ALA A 71 17.18 -12.56 12.44
C ALA A 71 18.07 -12.15 13.64
N VAL A 72 17.49 -11.68 14.74
CA VAL A 72 18.23 -11.33 15.95
C VAL A 72 18.36 -12.52 16.91
N ARG A 73 17.32 -13.37 17.02
CA ARG A 73 17.31 -14.50 17.98
C ARG A 73 18.20 -15.66 17.56
N HIS A 74 18.31 -15.93 16.26
CA HIS A 74 19.00 -17.09 15.70
C HIS A 74 20.12 -16.65 14.75
N ASN A 75 20.77 -15.52 15.04
CA ASN A 75 21.77 -14.88 14.18
C ASN A 75 22.95 -15.81 13.85
N ASP A 76 22.83 -16.56 12.75
CA ASP A 76 23.75 -17.62 12.35
C ASP A 76 24.73 -17.19 11.25
N GLY A 77 24.53 -15.99 10.68
CA GLY A 77 25.37 -15.46 9.60
C GLY A 77 25.05 -16.02 8.21
N LEU A 78 24.04 -16.88 8.08
CA LEU A 78 23.63 -17.54 6.83
C LEU A 78 22.14 -17.31 6.54
N ASP A 79 21.25 -17.91 7.32
CA ASP A 79 19.79 -17.82 7.12
C ASP A 79 19.17 -16.67 7.92
N TYR A 80 19.79 -16.30 9.05
CA TYR A 80 19.32 -15.26 9.95
C TYR A 80 20.42 -14.21 10.15
N VAL A 81 20.27 -13.07 9.47
CA VAL A 81 21.20 -11.95 9.58
C VAL A 81 20.45 -10.64 9.85
N PRO A 82 20.72 -9.96 10.98
CA PRO A 82 20.15 -8.64 11.26
C PRO A 82 20.49 -7.66 10.15
N THR A 83 19.45 -7.20 9.44
CA THR A 83 19.60 -6.34 8.26
C THR A 83 18.95 -4.97 8.52
N PRO A 84 19.56 -3.86 8.06
CA PRO A 84 18.97 -2.53 8.19
C PRO A 84 17.59 -2.44 7.51
N ARG A 85 16.65 -1.73 8.15
CA ARG A 85 15.26 -1.63 7.67
C ARG A 85 15.15 -1.06 6.25
N ASN A 86 16.06 -0.16 5.88
CA ASN A 86 16.04 0.47 4.55
C ASN A 86 16.37 -0.54 3.44
N VAL A 87 17.27 -1.50 3.71
CA VAL A 87 17.62 -2.58 2.78
C VAL A 87 16.47 -3.57 2.64
N LEU A 88 15.85 -3.95 3.77
CA LEU A 88 14.66 -4.82 3.77
C LEU A 88 13.50 -4.17 3.02
N PHE A 89 13.26 -2.87 3.24
CA PHE A 89 12.25 -2.12 2.51
C PHE A 89 12.50 -2.16 1.01
N GLY A 90 13.74 -1.94 0.56
CA GLY A 90 14.11 -2.02 -0.85
C GLY A 90 13.81 -3.40 -1.47
N HIS A 91 14.19 -4.48 -0.79
CA HIS A 91 13.91 -5.85 -1.25
C HIS A 91 12.41 -6.14 -1.32
N HIS A 92 11.65 -5.78 -0.28
CA HIS A 92 10.19 -5.96 -0.27
C HIS A 92 9.51 -5.12 -1.34
N PHE A 93 9.93 -3.87 -1.51
CA PHE A 93 9.40 -2.98 -2.54
C PHE A 93 9.69 -3.55 -3.93
N ALA A 94 10.93 -3.97 -4.21
CA ALA A 94 11.31 -4.56 -5.49
C ALA A 94 10.50 -5.83 -5.80
N ALA A 95 10.28 -6.70 -4.80
CA ALA A 95 9.47 -7.90 -4.98
C ALA A 95 7.99 -7.59 -5.33
N ILE A 96 7.38 -6.61 -4.65
CA ILE A 96 6.00 -6.18 -4.92
C ILE A 96 5.89 -5.45 -6.26
N ALA A 97 6.79 -4.50 -6.49
CA ALA A 97 6.83 -3.67 -7.69
C ALA A 97 7.19 -4.50 -8.93
N GLY A 98 7.98 -5.56 -8.80
CA GLY A 98 8.27 -6.48 -9.90
C GLY A 98 7.07 -7.36 -10.25
N ALA A 99 6.31 -7.82 -9.26
CA ALA A 99 5.13 -8.66 -9.50
C ALA A 99 4.02 -7.94 -10.27
N GLY A 100 3.79 -6.64 -10.03
CA GLY A 100 2.71 -5.88 -10.68
C GLY A 100 2.79 -5.83 -12.22
N PRO A 101 3.89 -5.35 -12.82
CA PRO A 101 4.10 -5.31 -14.27
C PRO A 101 4.19 -6.68 -14.93
N LEU A 102 4.49 -7.75 -14.17
CA LEU A 102 4.50 -9.12 -14.68
C LEU A 102 3.09 -9.73 -14.67
N VAL A 103 2.35 -9.57 -13.58
CA VAL A 103 1.02 -10.17 -13.40
C VAL A 103 -0.04 -9.45 -14.25
N GLY A 104 0.07 -8.13 -14.43
CA GLY A 104 -0.88 -7.34 -15.22
C GLY A 104 -1.03 -7.80 -16.68
N PRO A 105 0.05 -7.83 -17.48
CA PRO A 105 0.00 -8.30 -18.87
C PRO A 105 -0.41 -9.77 -19.00
N VAL A 106 0.05 -10.62 -18.06
CA VAL A 106 -0.33 -12.04 -18.03
C VAL A 106 -1.82 -12.20 -17.78
N LEU A 107 -2.39 -11.46 -16.83
CA LEU A 107 -3.84 -11.44 -16.57
C LEU A 107 -4.62 -10.83 -17.74
N ALA A 108 -4.09 -9.80 -18.42
CA ALA A 108 -4.74 -9.20 -19.59
C ALA A 108 -4.73 -10.11 -20.82
N ALA A 109 -3.73 -10.97 -20.98
CA ALA A 109 -3.62 -11.91 -22.10
C ALA A 109 -4.48 -13.18 -21.93
N GLN A 110 -4.95 -13.47 -20.72
CA GLN A 110 -5.77 -14.65 -20.40
C GLN A 110 -7.27 -14.34 -20.28
N MET A 111 -7.69 -13.10 -20.53
CA MET A 111 -9.10 -12.69 -20.69
C MET A 111 -9.37 -12.37 -22.16
#